data_AF-A0A1Q4AH83-F1
#
_entry.id   AF-A0A1Q4AH83-F1
#
_cell.length_a   1.000
_cell.length_b   1.000
_cell.length_c   1.000
_cell.angle_alpha   90.00
_cell.angle_beta   90.00
_cell.angle_gamma   90.00
#
_symmetry.space_group_name_H-M   'P 1'
#
loop_
_entity.id
_entity.type
_entity.pdbx_description
1 polymer ?
#
loop_
_entity_poly.entity_id
_entity_poly.type
_entity_poly.pdbx_seq_one_letter_code
_entity_poly.pdbx_strand_id
1 'polypeptide(L)'
;MCFSAKASFTAAALLLPSGAFSILRAYRTDRRYAPICALPLLFGLQQLLEGFVWTSSASGDRDLVKFYAIGYMFFSWLAWPIWVPFSTYFLEPLRRKPLYLLFAIAGAILGAGQYLPYFVHSDWLSVQFLDSAIVYDGVELFDFLFARELTYAIYLMLIILPLLLSTRGEIRIFGVLVAIVAAITYLFFRFAYISAFCFGGALMSFYLVAMIFRIDRGRHNAVSLTVAVDID
;
A
#
# COMPACT_ATOMS: atom_id res chain seq x y z
N MET A 1 -0.91 -10.67 -16.54
CA MET A 1 -1.70 -9.44 -16.37
C MET A 1 -0.90 -8.33 -17.02
N CYS A 2 -1.46 -7.63 -18.02
CA CYS A 2 -0.75 -6.52 -18.64
C CYS A 2 -1.00 -5.25 -17.80
N PHE A 3 0.06 -4.70 -17.20
CA PHE A 3 -0.01 -3.37 -16.59
C PHE A 3 -0.15 -2.36 -17.73
N SER A 4 -1.17 -1.52 -17.68
CA SER A 4 -1.50 -0.57 -18.75
C SER A 4 -2.26 0.63 -18.18
N ALA A 5 -2.30 1.73 -18.92
CA ALA A 5 -3.10 2.91 -18.54
C ALA A 5 -4.54 2.54 -18.16
N LYS A 6 -5.18 1.69 -18.97
CA LYS A 6 -6.56 1.22 -18.73
C LYS A 6 -6.67 0.45 -17.42
N ALA A 7 -5.74 -0.44 -17.13
CA ALA A 7 -5.72 -1.21 -15.89
C ALA A 7 -5.55 -0.28 -14.67
N SER A 8 -4.61 0.66 -14.72
CA SER A 8 -4.33 1.60 -13.64
C SER A 8 -5.53 2.54 -13.37
N PHE A 9 -6.14 3.13 -14.41
CA PHE A 9 -7.33 3.95 -14.22
C PHE A 9 -8.56 3.16 -13.76
N THR A 10 -8.72 1.91 -14.23
CA THR A 10 -9.81 1.03 -13.75
C THR A 10 -9.63 0.72 -12.27
N ALA A 11 -8.40 0.37 -11.85
CA ALA A 11 -8.09 0.15 -10.44
C ALA A 11 -8.38 1.41 -9.62
N ALA A 12 -7.93 2.59 -10.06
CA ALA A 12 -8.21 3.86 -9.38
C ALA A 12 -9.71 4.15 -9.26
N ALA A 13 -10.48 3.97 -10.34
CA ALA A 13 -11.92 4.21 -10.38
C ALA A 13 -12.70 3.30 -9.42
N LEU A 14 -12.22 2.09 -9.14
CA LEU A 14 -12.84 1.18 -8.18
C LEU A 14 -12.36 1.43 -6.75
N LEU A 15 -11.06 1.69 -6.57
CA LEU A 15 -10.42 1.78 -5.26
C LEU A 15 -10.68 3.10 -4.54
N LEU A 16 -10.68 4.23 -5.26
CA LEU A 16 -10.96 5.54 -4.66
C LEU A 16 -12.34 5.58 -3.97
N PRO A 17 -13.47 5.22 -4.64
CA PRO A 17 -14.78 5.24 -3.99
C PRO A 17 -14.93 4.13 -2.94
N SER A 18 -14.45 2.91 -3.20
CA SER A 18 -14.56 1.82 -2.22
C SER A 18 -13.73 2.08 -0.96
N GLY A 19 -12.56 2.70 -1.11
CA GLY A 19 -11.71 3.17 -0.02
C GLY A 19 -12.34 4.28 0.80
N ALA A 20 -12.94 5.28 0.14
CA ALA A 20 -13.70 6.32 0.83
C ALA A 20 -14.86 5.71 1.63
N PHE A 21 -15.60 4.77 1.03
CA PHE A 21 -16.68 4.08 1.71
C PHE A 21 -16.18 3.22 2.90
N SER A 22 -15.07 2.49 2.75
CA SER A 22 -14.50 1.69 3.83
C SER A 22 -14.03 2.54 5.00
N ILE A 23 -13.45 3.71 4.75
CA ILE A 23 -13.10 4.68 5.81
C ILE A 23 -14.37 5.13 6.55
N LEU A 24 -15.38 5.61 5.82
CA LEU A 24 -16.63 6.09 6.43
C LEU A 24 -17.33 5.00 7.25
N ARG A 25 -17.34 3.77 6.75
CA ARG A 25 -17.86 2.61 7.45
C ARG A 25 -17.06 2.34 8.72
N ALA A 26 -15.73 2.29 8.63
CA ALA A 26 -14.86 2.09 9.78
C ALA A 26 -15.10 3.14 10.88
N TYR A 27 -15.30 4.40 10.52
CA TYR A 27 -15.62 5.45 11.50
C TYR A 27 -16.90 5.18 12.31
N ARG A 28 -17.90 4.52 11.72
CA ARG A 28 -19.15 4.14 12.40
C ARG A 28 -19.01 2.83 13.18
N THR A 29 -18.26 1.88 12.65
CA THR A 29 -18.11 0.55 13.25
C THR A 29 -17.08 0.53 14.38
N ASP A 30 -15.84 0.94 14.13
CA ASP A 30 -14.77 1.15 15.12
C ASP A 30 -13.69 2.03 14.48
N ARG A 31 -13.56 3.26 14.99
CA ARG A 31 -12.69 4.31 14.45
C ARG A 31 -11.22 3.87 14.36
N ARG A 32 -10.80 2.88 15.15
CA ARG A 32 -9.44 2.33 15.11
C ARG A 32 -9.12 1.65 13.77
N TYR A 33 -10.13 1.22 13.02
CA TYR A 33 -9.95 0.63 11.68
C TYR A 33 -9.85 1.67 10.56
N ALA A 34 -10.20 2.94 10.81
CA ALA A 34 -10.19 3.96 9.76
C ALA A 34 -8.81 4.11 9.07
N PRO A 35 -7.67 4.12 9.80
CA PRO A 35 -6.36 4.20 9.17
C PRO A 35 -6.03 3.03 8.23
N ILE A 36 -6.33 1.79 8.63
CA ILE A 36 -6.05 0.61 7.77
C ILE A 36 -7.03 0.57 6.58
N CYS A 37 -8.29 0.97 6.81
CA CYS A 37 -9.31 1.05 5.76
C CYS A 37 -9.08 2.20 4.78
N ALA A 38 -8.07 3.07 5.01
CA ALA A 38 -7.64 4.07 4.05
C ALA A 38 -6.72 3.52 2.96
N LEU A 39 -6.13 2.33 3.17
CA LEU A 39 -5.22 1.71 2.18
C LEU A 39 -5.83 1.58 0.78
N PRO A 40 -7.09 1.14 0.59
CA PRO A 40 -7.68 1.08 -0.75
C PRO A 40 -7.72 2.45 -1.44
N LEU A 41 -8.08 3.50 -0.71
CA LEU A 41 -8.08 4.87 -1.24
C LEU A 41 -6.67 5.30 -1.66
N LEU A 42 -5.67 5.06 -0.81
CA LEU A 42 -4.29 5.41 -1.08
C LEU A 42 -3.72 4.63 -2.28
N PHE A 43 -4.01 3.32 -2.38
CA PHE A 43 -3.65 2.53 -3.55
C PHE A 43 -4.36 3.02 -4.81
N GLY A 44 -5.63 3.44 -4.69
CA GLY A 44 -6.36 4.06 -5.80
C GLY A 44 -5.71 5.34 -6.29
N LEU A 45 -5.22 6.19 -5.38
CA LEU A 45 -4.46 7.39 -5.75
C LEU A 45 -3.11 7.04 -6.39
N GLN A 46 -2.39 6.05 -5.87
CA GLN A 46 -1.17 5.56 -6.49
C GLN A 46 -1.42 5.05 -7.92
N GLN A 47 -2.49 4.26 -8.12
CA GLN A 47 -2.86 3.74 -9.44
C GLN A 47 -3.34 4.86 -10.39
N LEU A 48 -3.96 5.92 -9.87
CA LEU A 48 -4.28 7.09 -10.66
C LEU A 48 -3.01 7.78 -11.20
N LEU A 49 -1.99 7.92 -10.35
CA LEU A 49 -0.70 8.49 -10.75
C LEU A 49 0.00 7.62 -11.80
N GLU A 50 0.00 6.29 -11.63
CA GLU A 50 0.54 5.36 -12.63
C GLU A 50 -0.20 5.47 -13.97
N GLY A 51 -1.53 5.61 -13.93
CA GLY A 51 -2.34 5.88 -15.11
C GLY A 51 -1.90 7.15 -15.85
N PHE A 52 -1.60 8.22 -15.09
CA PHE A 52 -1.07 9.45 -15.68
C PHE A 52 0.36 9.30 -16.23
N VAL A 53 1.23 8.51 -15.59
CA VAL A 53 2.56 8.18 -16.13
C VAL A 53 2.45 7.57 -17.52
N TRP A 54 1.51 6.62 -17.70
CA TRP A 54 1.25 6.03 -19.02
C TRP A 54 0.77 7.05 -20.05
N THR A 55 -0.19 7.91 -19.71
CA THR A 55 -0.75 8.86 -20.67
C THR A 55 0.22 9.98 -21.03
N SER A 56 1.05 10.43 -20.08
CA SER A 56 2.08 11.44 -20.32
C SER A 56 3.20 10.90 -21.21
N SER A 57 3.51 9.60 -21.10
CA SER A 57 4.43 8.93 -22.02
C SER A 57 3.87 8.92 -23.45
N ALA A 58 2.59 8.58 -23.59
CA ALA A 58 1.91 8.59 -24.89
C ALA A 58 1.83 9.98 -25.53
N SER A 59 1.79 11.06 -24.74
CA SER A 59 1.85 12.44 -25.24
C SER A 59 3.28 12.96 -25.49
N GLY A 60 4.31 12.18 -25.17
CA GLY A 60 5.72 12.57 -25.32
C GLY A 60 6.22 13.60 -24.31
N ASP A 61 5.46 13.89 -23.26
CA ASP A 61 5.79 14.90 -22.26
C ASP A 61 6.61 14.29 -21.11
N ARG A 62 7.93 14.44 -21.22
CA ARG A 62 8.89 13.87 -20.25
C ARG A 62 8.78 14.50 -18.87
N ASP A 63 8.42 15.78 -18.78
CA ASP A 63 8.31 16.48 -17.51
C ASP A 63 7.09 16.00 -16.73
N LEU A 64 5.96 15.78 -17.41
CA LEU A 64 4.78 15.17 -16.81
C LEU A 64 5.02 13.71 -16.42
N VAL A 65 5.71 12.92 -17.25
CA VAL A 65 6.11 11.54 -16.88
C VAL A 65 6.88 11.56 -15.57
N LYS A 66 7.89 12.44 -15.45
CA LYS A 66 8.70 12.57 -14.25
C LYS A 66 7.88 13.03 -13.05
N PHE A 67 7.01 14.02 -13.22
CA PHE A 67 6.15 14.54 -12.15
C PHE A 67 5.25 13.44 -11.56
N TYR A 68 4.52 12.73 -12.42
CA TYR A 68 3.65 11.64 -11.98
C TYR A 68 4.43 10.43 -11.45
N ALA A 69 5.61 10.15 -12.01
CA ALA A 69 6.49 9.09 -11.51
C ALA A 69 7.01 9.40 -10.10
N ILE A 70 7.44 10.64 -9.81
CA ILE A 70 7.81 11.06 -8.46
C ILE A 70 6.63 10.87 -7.49
N GLY A 71 5.43 11.31 -7.89
CA GLY A 71 4.22 11.09 -7.10
C GLY A 71 3.92 9.60 -6.86
N TYR A 72 4.12 8.74 -7.85
CA TYR A 72 3.96 7.30 -7.71
C TYR A 72 5.00 6.70 -6.75
N MET A 73 6.26 7.10 -6.90
CA MET A 73 7.38 6.63 -6.07
C MET A 73 7.26 7.11 -4.62
N PHE A 74 6.58 8.23 -4.35
CA PHE A 74 6.22 8.62 -2.98
C PHE A 74 5.45 7.52 -2.26
N PHE A 75 4.46 6.91 -2.92
CA PHE A 75 3.70 5.83 -2.32
C PHE A 75 4.57 4.61 -2.07
N SER A 76 5.29 4.20 -3.11
CA SER A 76 6.18 3.04 -3.05
C SER A 76 7.23 3.19 -1.94
N TRP A 77 8.08 4.21 -2.03
CA TRP A 77 9.22 4.32 -1.12
C TRP A 77 8.89 4.86 0.25
N LEU A 78 8.00 5.85 0.34
CA LEU A 78 7.80 6.59 1.59
C LEU A 78 6.48 6.22 2.27
N ALA A 79 5.37 6.22 1.55
CA ALA A 79 4.06 6.08 2.17
C ALA A 79 3.84 4.67 2.76
N TRP A 80 4.13 3.59 2.03
CA TRP A 80 3.86 2.23 2.49
C TRP A 80 4.60 1.80 3.76
N PRO A 81 5.94 1.96 3.85
CA PRO A 81 6.67 1.53 5.05
C PRO A 81 6.35 2.39 6.29
N ILE A 82 5.73 3.57 6.11
CA ILE A 82 5.23 4.38 7.23
C ILE A 82 3.78 4.03 7.56
N TRP A 83 2.88 4.10 6.57
CA TRP A 83 1.44 4.05 6.75
C TRP A 83 0.97 2.67 7.19
N VAL A 84 1.59 1.59 6.70
CA VAL A 84 1.19 0.23 7.06
C VAL A 84 1.41 -0.04 8.56
N PRO A 85 2.61 0.11 9.13
CA PRO A 85 2.78 -0.03 10.58
C PRO A 85 1.99 1.02 11.38
N PHE A 86 1.92 2.27 10.91
CA PHE A 86 1.13 3.31 11.58
C PHE A 86 -0.37 3.00 11.63
N SER A 87 -0.94 2.43 10.58
CA SER A 87 -2.35 2.08 10.56
C SER A 87 -2.65 0.90 11.49
N THR A 88 -1.75 -0.11 11.55
CA THR A 88 -1.88 -1.22 12.50
C THR A 88 -1.73 -0.80 13.96
N TYR A 89 -0.91 0.21 14.26
CA TYR A 89 -0.72 0.76 15.61
C TYR A 89 -2.04 1.10 16.33
N PHE A 90 -3.06 1.60 15.61
CA PHE A 90 -4.35 1.97 16.21
C PHE A 90 -5.18 0.78 16.67
N LEU A 91 -4.93 -0.41 16.11
CA LEU A 91 -5.65 -1.64 16.40
C LEU A 91 -5.05 -2.42 17.57
N GLU A 92 -3.86 -2.03 18.02
CA GLU A 92 -3.02 -2.83 18.91
C GLU A 92 -3.11 -2.37 20.38
N PRO A 93 -2.94 -3.32 21.34
CA PRO A 93 -2.89 -3.00 22.76
C PRO A 93 -1.75 -2.04 23.12
N LEU A 94 -1.93 -1.23 24.18
CA LEU A 94 -0.95 -0.21 24.61
C LEU A 94 0.48 -0.76 24.77
N ARG A 95 0.63 -1.99 25.27
CA ARG A 95 1.96 -2.62 25.46
C ARG A 95 2.71 -2.89 24.15
N ARG A 96 2.01 -3.04 23.03
CA ARG A 96 2.62 -3.35 21.71
C ARG A 96 2.80 -2.10 20.84
N LYS A 97 2.12 -1.01 21.15
CA LYS A 97 2.19 0.27 20.42
C LYS A 97 3.62 0.76 20.10
N PRO A 98 4.59 0.70 21.03
CA PRO A 98 5.96 1.13 20.72
C PRO A 98 6.62 0.35 19.58
N LEU A 99 6.31 -0.94 19.42
CA LEU A 99 6.86 -1.77 18.34
C LEU A 99 6.41 -1.27 16.95
N TYR A 100 5.14 -0.92 16.80
CA TYR A 100 4.62 -0.41 15.53
C TYR A 100 5.11 0.99 15.21
N LEU A 101 5.33 1.83 16.23
CA LEU A 101 6.00 3.12 16.05
C LEU A 101 7.45 2.91 15.59
N LEU A 102 8.17 1.94 16.16
CA LEU A 102 9.52 1.61 15.71
C LEU A 102 9.53 1.19 14.23
N PHE A 103 8.61 0.31 13.82
CA PHE A 103 8.46 -0.05 12.41
C PHE A 103 8.18 1.17 11.52
N ALA A 104 7.28 2.06 11.92
CA ALA A 104 6.94 3.26 11.15
C ALA A 104 8.10 4.25 11.06
N ILE A 105 8.87 4.44 12.14
CA ILE A 105 10.06 5.31 12.17
C ILE A 105 11.16 4.71 11.31
N ALA A 106 11.45 3.41 11.45
CA ALA A 106 12.43 2.72 10.61
C ALA A 106 12.04 2.80 9.13
N GLY A 107 10.74 2.61 8.84
CA GLY A 107 10.17 2.78 7.51
C GLY A 107 10.30 4.20 6.99
N ALA A 108 10.12 5.21 7.84
CA ALA A 108 10.31 6.61 7.47
C ALA A 108 11.77 6.93 7.15
N ILE A 109 12.72 6.42 7.94
CA ILE A 109 14.16 6.63 7.71
C ILE A 109 14.57 5.99 6.39
N LEU A 110 14.22 4.71 6.19
CA LEU A 110 14.54 3.99 4.96
C LEU A 110 13.87 4.65 3.74
N GLY A 111 12.57 4.93 3.85
CA GLY A 111 11.77 5.50 2.77
C GLY A 111 12.20 6.92 2.41
N ALA A 112 12.50 7.78 3.40
CA ALA A 112 12.96 9.14 3.15
C ALA A 112 14.38 9.15 2.59
N GLY A 113 15.27 8.30 3.10
CA GLY A 113 16.62 8.11 2.55
C GLY A 113 16.60 7.72 1.08
N GLN A 114 15.58 6.97 0.65
CA GLN A 114 15.43 6.54 -0.74
C GLN A 114 14.66 7.53 -1.62
N TYR A 115 13.62 8.19 -1.08
CA TYR A 115 12.74 9.06 -1.85
C TYR A 115 13.27 10.49 -2.03
N LEU A 116 13.85 11.09 -0.99
CA LEU A 116 14.32 12.48 -1.04
C LEU A 116 15.42 12.75 -2.08
N PRO A 117 16.38 11.82 -2.33
CA PRO A 117 17.40 12.05 -3.34
C PRO A 117 16.87 12.29 -4.76
N TYR A 118 15.66 11.84 -5.10
CA TYR A 118 15.04 12.11 -6.42
C TYR A 118 14.80 13.61 -6.69
N PHE A 119 14.74 14.44 -5.65
CA PHE A 119 14.59 15.89 -5.79
C PHE A 119 15.92 16.62 -5.99
N VAL A 120 17.03 16.00 -5.55
CA VAL A 120 18.38 16.57 -5.66
C VAL A 120 19.08 16.07 -6.93
N HIS A 121 18.82 14.82 -7.30
CA HIS A 121 19.47 14.17 -8.43
C HIS A 121 18.44 13.79 -9.50
N SER A 122 18.38 14.59 -10.56
CA SER A 122 17.38 14.46 -11.62
C SER A 122 17.40 13.13 -12.36
N ASP A 123 18.56 12.46 -12.37
CA ASP A 123 18.84 11.28 -13.19
C ASP A 123 18.77 9.98 -12.37
N TRP A 124 18.45 10.09 -11.07
CA TRP A 124 18.35 8.93 -10.18
C TRP A 124 17.03 8.18 -10.30
N LEU A 125 16.04 8.75 -11.01
CA LEU A 125 14.80 8.06 -11.35
C LEU A 125 14.72 7.88 -12.86
N SER A 126 14.79 6.63 -13.29
CA SER A 126 14.56 6.18 -14.66
C SER A 126 13.18 5.52 -14.75
N VAL A 127 12.42 5.91 -15.78
CA VAL A 127 11.12 5.33 -16.09
C VAL A 127 11.21 4.68 -17.46
N GLN A 128 11.17 3.35 -17.50
CA GLN A 128 11.20 2.58 -18.74
C GLN A 128 9.84 1.96 -19.00
N PHE A 129 9.37 2.09 -20.23
CA PHE A 129 8.07 1.56 -20.65
C PHE A 129 8.31 0.25 -21.41
N LEU A 130 7.83 -0.86 -20.84
CA LEU A 130 7.70 -2.14 -21.53
C LEU A 130 6.27 -2.30 -22.04
N ASP A 131 6.05 -3.21 -22.99
CA ASP A 131 4.74 -3.46 -23.61
C ASP A 131 3.61 -3.72 -22.60
N SER A 132 3.95 -4.23 -21.42
CA SER A 132 2.99 -4.61 -20.39
C SER A 132 3.37 -4.18 -18.98
N ALA A 133 4.35 -3.28 -18.79
CA ALA A 133 4.82 -2.84 -17.48
C ALA A 133 5.57 -1.51 -17.54
N ILE A 134 5.46 -0.69 -16.48
CA ILE A 134 6.43 0.38 -16.22
C ILE A 134 7.47 -0.17 -15.27
N VAL A 135 8.74 -0.01 -15.67
CA VAL A 135 9.89 -0.29 -14.82
C VAL A 135 10.37 1.05 -14.26
N TYR A 136 10.30 1.15 -12.94
CA TYR A 136 10.91 2.22 -12.18
C TYR A 136 12.27 1.71 -11.72
N ASP A 137 13.34 2.29 -12.25
CA ASP A 137 14.72 1.94 -11.91
C ASP A 137 15.52 3.22 -11.64
N GLY A 138 16.78 3.08 -11.28
CA GLY A 138 17.70 4.20 -11.09
C GLY A 138 18.68 3.96 -9.97
N VAL A 139 19.22 5.04 -9.42
CA VAL A 139 20.23 4.97 -8.35
C VAL A 139 19.53 4.99 -7.00
N GLU A 140 19.86 4.02 -6.15
CA GLU A 140 19.38 3.98 -4.78
C GLU A 140 20.47 4.46 -3.83
N LEU A 141 20.12 5.32 -2.88
CA LEU A 141 21.10 5.86 -1.92
C LEU A 141 21.78 4.73 -1.16
N PHE A 142 21.03 3.68 -0.86
CA PHE A 142 21.54 2.54 -0.11
C PHE A 142 22.35 1.55 -0.96
N ASP A 143 22.37 1.65 -2.29
CA ASP A 143 23.26 0.84 -3.15
C ASP A 143 24.74 1.09 -2.80
N PHE A 144 25.06 2.29 -2.28
CA PHE A 144 26.42 2.65 -1.84
C PHE A 144 26.80 2.07 -0.47
N LEU A 145 25.83 1.57 0.30
CA LEU A 145 26.04 1.07 1.66
C LEU A 145 25.79 -0.44 1.77
N PHE A 146 24.79 -0.96 1.06
CA PHE A 146 24.30 -2.32 1.16
C PHE A 146 23.93 -2.88 -0.21
N ALA A 147 23.84 -4.21 -0.31
CA ALA A 147 23.29 -4.84 -1.50
C ALA A 147 21.80 -4.47 -1.66
N ARG A 148 21.38 -4.13 -2.89
CA ARG A 148 19.99 -3.76 -3.22
C ARG A 148 18.95 -4.78 -2.74
N GLU A 149 19.26 -6.07 -2.87
CA GLU A 149 18.41 -7.16 -2.39
C GLU A 149 18.16 -7.09 -0.87
N LEU A 150 19.15 -6.65 -0.09
CA LEU A 150 19.01 -6.46 1.35
C LEU A 150 18.11 -5.25 1.65
N THR A 151 18.27 -4.14 0.93
CA THR A 151 17.39 -2.96 1.06
C THR A 151 15.94 -3.33 0.79
N TYR A 152 15.67 -4.09 -0.28
CA TYR A 152 14.31 -4.54 -0.61
C TYR A 152 13.76 -5.54 0.42
N ALA A 153 14.60 -6.46 0.91
CA ALA A 153 14.20 -7.38 1.97
C ALA A 153 13.81 -6.61 3.24
N ILE A 154 14.60 -5.62 3.67
CA ILE A 154 14.29 -4.77 4.82
C ILE A 154 13.00 -3.98 4.57
N TYR A 155 12.86 -3.35 3.40
CA TYR A 155 11.66 -2.63 3.02
C TYR A 155 10.40 -3.50 3.12
N LEU A 156 10.41 -4.70 2.53
CA LEU A 156 9.29 -5.63 2.57
C LEU A 156 9.02 -6.11 4.01
N MET A 157 10.07 -6.36 4.80
CA MET A 157 9.92 -6.73 6.21
C MET A 157 9.22 -5.63 7.01
N LEU A 158 9.58 -4.36 6.81
CA LEU A 158 8.96 -3.22 7.50
C LEU A 158 7.48 -3.05 7.16
N ILE A 159 7.02 -3.55 6.01
CA ILE A 159 5.62 -3.52 5.60
C ILE A 159 4.86 -4.77 6.06
N ILE A 160 5.42 -5.96 5.85
CA ILE A 160 4.73 -7.24 6.04
C ILE A 160 4.71 -7.65 7.51
N LEU A 161 5.82 -7.53 8.23
CA LEU A 161 5.91 -7.97 9.62
C LEU A 161 4.91 -7.28 10.56
N PRO A 162 4.70 -5.96 10.54
CA PRO A 162 3.68 -5.35 11.42
C PRO A 162 2.27 -5.92 11.15
N LEU A 163 1.93 -6.25 9.91
CA LEU A 163 0.64 -6.88 9.60
C LEU A 163 0.56 -8.30 10.19
N LEU A 164 1.61 -9.11 10.02
CA LEU A 164 1.66 -10.49 10.51
C LEU A 164 1.73 -10.60 12.04
N LEU A 165 2.32 -9.61 12.72
CA LEU A 165 2.45 -9.57 14.17
C LEU A 165 1.21 -9.02 14.88
N SER A 166 0.21 -8.54 14.13
CA SER A 166 -1.01 -7.99 14.70
C SER A 166 -1.76 -9.00 15.57
N THR A 167 -2.29 -8.50 16.69
CA THR A 167 -3.21 -9.23 17.57
C THR A 167 -4.55 -9.56 16.89
N ARG A 168 -4.90 -8.86 15.81
CA ARG A 168 -6.15 -9.02 15.05
C ARG A 168 -5.97 -10.06 13.95
N GLY A 169 -6.83 -11.08 13.92
CA GLY A 169 -6.73 -12.18 12.94
C GLY A 169 -6.95 -11.69 11.50
N GLU A 170 -7.88 -10.78 11.33
CA GLU A 170 -8.22 -10.10 10.09
C GLU A 170 -7.05 -9.30 9.50
N ILE A 171 -6.26 -8.64 10.35
CA ILE A 171 -5.06 -7.91 9.90
C ILE A 171 -3.95 -8.90 9.52
N ARG A 172 -3.82 -10.01 10.25
CA ARG A 172 -2.87 -11.08 9.89
C ARG A 172 -3.20 -11.72 8.55
N ILE A 173 -4.48 -11.94 8.24
CA ILE A 173 -4.91 -12.42 6.92
C ILE A 173 -4.48 -11.44 5.83
N PHE A 174 -4.70 -10.14 6.03
CA PHE A 174 -4.22 -9.13 5.08
C PHE A 174 -2.69 -9.17 4.92
N GLY A 175 -1.93 -9.32 6.01
CA GLY A 175 -0.49 -9.50 5.96
C GLY A 175 -0.05 -10.72 5.15
N VAL A 176 -0.75 -11.86 5.28
CA VAL A 176 -0.49 -13.06 4.49
C VAL A 176 -0.77 -12.82 3.00
N LEU A 177 -1.87 -12.13 2.67
CA LEU A 177 -2.19 -11.77 1.29
C LEU A 177 -1.09 -10.89 0.67
N VAL A 178 -0.61 -9.87 1.41
CA VAL A 178 0.49 -9.01 0.96
C VAL A 178 1.79 -9.80 0.81
N ALA A 179 2.09 -10.73 1.72
CA ALA A 179 3.26 -11.60 1.63
C ALA A 179 3.21 -12.53 0.40
N ILE A 180 2.03 -13.09 0.08
CA ILE A 180 1.83 -13.89 -1.13
C ILE A 180 2.05 -13.04 -2.37
N VAL A 181 1.51 -11.81 -2.41
CA VAL A 181 1.76 -10.88 -3.52
C VAL A 181 3.25 -10.58 -3.65
N ALA A 182 3.94 -10.29 -2.56
CA ALA A 182 5.39 -10.05 -2.58
C ALA A 182 6.16 -11.26 -3.14
N ALA A 183 5.82 -12.47 -2.72
CA ALA A 183 6.43 -13.70 -3.21
C ALA A 183 6.18 -13.92 -4.70
N ILE A 184 4.93 -13.74 -5.16
CA ILE A 184 4.57 -13.85 -6.58
C ILE A 184 5.34 -12.81 -7.40
N THR A 185 5.39 -11.56 -6.94
CA THR A 185 6.11 -10.49 -7.60
C THR A 185 7.61 -10.81 -7.72
N TYR A 186 8.23 -11.30 -6.64
CA TYR A 186 9.64 -11.66 -6.65
C TYR A 186 9.94 -12.83 -7.63
N LEU A 187 9.10 -13.86 -7.63
CA LEU A 187 9.31 -15.07 -8.42
C LEU A 187 9.02 -14.89 -9.91
N PHE A 188 8.03 -14.07 -10.27
CA PHE A 188 7.52 -13.99 -11.65
C PHE A 188 7.71 -12.61 -12.32
N PHE A 189 7.90 -11.54 -11.55
CA PHE A 189 7.89 -10.15 -12.04
C PHE A 189 9.13 -9.37 -11.61
N ARG A 190 10.29 -10.02 -11.50
CA ARG A 190 11.55 -9.36 -11.10
C ARG A 190 11.96 -8.20 -12.01
N PHE A 191 11.50 -8.16 -13.25
CA PHE A 191 11.75 -7.04 -14.18
C PHE A 191 10.91 -5.78 -13.87
N ALA A 192 9.80 -5.91 -13.13
CA ALA A 192 8.86 -4.83 -12.84
C ALA A 192 8.28 -4.98 -11.41
N TYR A 193 9.13 -5.28 -10.43
CA TYR A 193 8.69 -5.67 -9.10
C TYR A 193 7.96 -4.53 -8.37
N ILE A 194 8.34 -3.27 -8.57
CA ILE A 194 7.67 -2.12 -7.94
C ILE A 194 6.22 -2.02 -8.40
N SER A 195 6.00 -1.97 -9.72
CA SER A 195 4.67 -1.83 -10.30
C SER A 195 3.79 -3.04 -10.06
N ALA A 196 4.36 -4.25 -10.20
CA ALA A 196 3.64 -5.49 -9.93
C ALA A 196 3.23 -5.62 -8.45
N PHE A 197 4.13 -5.29 -7.51
CA PHE A 197 3.80 -5.32 -6.08
C PHE A 197 2.72 -4.31 -5.72
N CYS A 198 2.82 -3.06 -6.21
CA CYS A 198 1.84 -2.02 -5.90
C CYS A 198 0.46 -2.33 -6.49
N PHE A 199 0.40 -2.87 -7.71
CA PHE A 199 -0.85 -3.34 -8.30
C PHE A 199 -1.44 -4.55 -7.56
N GLY A 200 -0.60 -5.50 -7.13
CA GLY A 200 -1.04 -6.61 -6.30
C GLY A 200 -1.55 -6.15 -4.93
N GLY A 201 -0.90 -5.15 -4.32
CA GLY A 201 -1.36 -4.49 -3.10
C GLY A 201 -2.71 -3.79 -3.29
N ALA A 202 -2.89 -3.10 -4.41
CA ALA A 202 -4.16 -2.51 -4.83
C ALA A 202 -5.27 -3.58 -4.90
N LEU A 203 -5.01 -4.72 -5.53
CA LEU A 203 -5.98 -5.83 -5.60
C LEU A 203 -6.28 -6.42 -4.21
N MET A 204 -5.26 -6.67 -3.39
CA MET A 204 -5.47 -7.23 -2.04
C MET A 204 -6.17 -6.25 -1.11
N SER A 205 -6.07 -4.93 -1.35
CA SER A 205 -6.74 -3.93 -0.52
C SER A 205 -8.28 -4.03 -0.53
N PHE A 206 -8.89 -4.64 -1.57
CA PHE A 206 -10.32 -4.96 -1.57
C PHE A 206 -10.73 -5.91 -0.42
N TYR A 207 -9.78 -6.72 0.08
CA TYR A 207 -10.00 -7.50 1.30
C TYR A 207 -10.40 -6.61 2.48
N LEU A 208 -9.76 -5.45 2.65
CA LEU A 208 -10.03 -4.52 3.76
C LEU A 208 -11.44 -3.92 3.67
N VAL A 209 -11.90 -3.66 2.43
CA VAL A 209 -13.29 -3.26 2.18
C VAL A 209 -14.22 -4.39 2.61
N ALA A 210 -14.02 -5.62 2.12
CA ALA A 210 -14.86 -6.75 2.51
C ALA A 210 -14.82 -7.03 4.04
N MET A 211 -13.66 -6.87 4.67
CA MET A 211 -13.42 -7.06 6.09
C MET A 211 -14.28 -6.12 6.92
N ILE A 212 -14.24 -4.81 6.67
CA ILE A 212 -14.98 -3.86 7.50
C ILE A 212 -16.50 -4.04 7.38
N PHE A 213 -16.99 -4.42 6.20
CA PHE A 213 -18.40 -4.77 6.01
C PHE A 213 -18.83 -6.04 6.75
N ARG A 214 -17.93 -7.01 6.93
CA ARG A 214 -18.21 -8.22 7.71
C ARG A 214 -18.23 -7.90 9.20
N ILE A 215 -17.27 -7.13 9.70
CA ILE A 215 -17.20 -6.70 11.10
C ILE A 215 -18.46 -5.91 11.49
N ASP A 216 -18.87 -4.96 10.65
CA ASP A 216 -20.06 -4.15 10.91
C ASP A 216 -21.35 -4.97 10.98
N ARG A 217 -21.55 -5.90 10.03
CA ARG A 217 -22.70 -6.82 10.05
C ARG A 217 -22.73 -7.69 11.30
N GLY A 218 -21.57 -8.23 11.71
CA GLY A 218 -21.45 -9.02 12.93
C GLY A 218 -21.84 -8.22 14.18
N ARG A 219 -21.48 -6.93 14.24
CA ARG A 219 -21.84 -6.04 15.35
C ARG A 219 -23.34 -5.75 15.40
N HIS A 220 -23.97 -5.46 14.27
CA HIS A 220 -25.41 -5.23 14.22
C HIS A 220 -26.21 -6.46 14.66
N ASN A 221 -25.85 -7.65 14.17
CA ASN A 221 -26.53 -8.90 14.54
C ASN A 221 -26.40 -9.20 16.05
N ALA A 222 -25.23 -8.94 16.65
CA ALA A 222 -25.03 -9.13 18.08
C ALA A 222 -25.92 -8.19 18.91
N VAL A 223 -26.03 -6.91 18.52
CA VAL A 223 -26.91 -5.94 19.21
C VAL A 223 -28.37 -6.34 19.11
N SER A 224 -28.83 -6.78 17.93
CA SER A 224 -30.21 -7.25 17.74
C SER A 224 -30.54 -8.48 18.59
N LEU A 225 -29.60 -9.41 18.76
CA LEU A 225 -29.79 -10.58 19.63
C LEU A 225 -29.86 -10.20 21.11
N THR A 226 -29.02 -9.28 21.58
CA THR A 226 -29.08 -8.80 22.98
C THR A 226 -30.42 -8.13 23.28
N VAL A 227 -30.90 -7.27 22.37
CA VAL A 227 -32.20 -6.60 22.54
C VAL A 227 -33.37 -7.60 22.54
N ALA A 228 -33.30 -8.67 21.74
CA ALA A 228 -34.34 -9.71 21.74
C ALA A 228 -34.37 -10.49 23.07
N VAL A 229 -33.21 -10.78 23.67
CA VAL A 229 -33.12 -11.49 24.96
C VAL A 229 -33.61 -10.63 26.13
N ASP A 230 -33.45 -9.31 26.09
CA ASP A 230 -33.89 -8.41 27.16
C ASP A 230 -35.42 -8.13 27.15
N ILE A 231 -36.15 -8.57 26.12
CA ILE A 231 -37.60 -8.35 25.97
C ILE A 231 -38.43 -9.58 26.41
N ASP A 232 -37.81 -10.75 26.57
CA ASP A 232 -38.42 -11.99 27.07
C ASP A 232 -38.20 -12.17 28.59
#